data_AF-G8S764-F1
#
_entry.id   AF-G8S764-F1
#
_cell.length_a   1.000
_cell.length_b   1.000
_cell.length_c   1.000
_cell.angle_alpha   90.00
_cell.angle_beta   90.00
_cell.angle_gamma   90.00
#
_symmetry.space_group_name_H-M   'P 1'
#
loop_
_entity.id
_entity.type
_entity.pdbx_description
1 polymer ?
#
loop_
_entity_poly.entity_id
_entity_poly.type
_entity_poly.pdbx_seq_one_letter_code
_entity_poly.pdbx_strand_id
1 'polypeptide(L)'
;MGEPATPIRRRIELSIAETRLRFQQLVRLTGLTGQVTVVVDGGRPIAAIVPAADVLRPPSPPDPPGRSGAGWLQRIEKVRDDVRRQHAGRIQELSQALDEAWQMLDQRHPPGTDRHVDALRAAQRDVRRTR
;
A
#
# COMPACT_ATOMS: atom_id res chain seq x y z
N MET A 1 6.05 -43.52 22.92
CA MET A 1 6.60 -42.70 21.81
C MET A 1 6.22 -41.27 22.11
N GLY A 2 7.20 -40.42 22.44
CA GLY A 2 6.94 -39.02 22.82
C GLY A 2 6.53 -38.20 21.60
N GLU A 3 5.40 -37.49 21.71
CA GLU A 3 5.03 -36.46 20.75
C GLU A 3 6.15 -35.41 20.68
N PRO A 4 6.68 -35.08 19.48
CA PRO A 4 7.67 -34.02 19.38
C PRO A 4 6.99 -32.70 19.71
N ALA A 5 7.42 -32.09 20.83
CA ALA A 5 6.97 -30.78 21.29
C ALA A 5 6.99 -29.78 20.12
N THR A 6 5.82 -29.26 19.76
CA THR A 6 5.69 -28.22 18.74
C THR A 6 6.46 -26.98 19.24
N PRO A 7 7.47 -26.48 18.50
CA PRO A 7 8.24 -25.35 18.98
C PRO A 7 7.31 -24.16 19.10
N ILE A 8 7.22 -23.60 20.30
CA ILE A 8 6.46 -22.37 20.59
C ILE A 8 7.16 -21.25 19.83
N ARG A 9 6.74 -21.03 18.58
CA ARG A 9 7.18 -19.90 17.77
C ARG A 9 6.67 -18.63 18.45
N ARG A 10 7.57 -17.93 19.15
CA ARG A 10 7.25 -16.67 19.80
C ARG A 10 6.88 -15.66 18.71
N ARG A 11 5.60 -15.33 18.66
CA ARG A 11 5.04 -14.31 17.78
C ARG A 11 5.12 -12.99 18.51
N ILE A 12 5.88 -12.04 17.95
CA ILE A 12 6.01 -10.69 18.52
C ILE A 12 5.26 -9.72 17.63
N GLU A 13 4.41 -8.90 18.22
CA GLU A 13 3.69 -7.84 17.52
C GLU A 13 4.44 -6.52 17.69
N LEU A 14 4.67 -5.80 16.60
CA LEU A 14 5.34 -4.52 16.57
C LEU A 14 4.57 -3.53 15.71
N SER A 15 4.48 -2.28 16.15
CA SER A 15 3.88 -1.24 15.33
C SER A 15 4.66 -1.03 14.04
N ILE A 16 4.01 -0.46 13.03
CA ILE A 16 4.68 -0.06 11.78
C ILE A 16 5.85 0.91 12.02
N ALA A 17 5.73 1.79 13.02
CA ALA A 17 6.77 2.75 13.38
C ALA A 17 8.01 2.04 13.98
N GLU A 18 7.80 1.11 14.91
CA GLU A 18 8.88 0.33 15.53
C GLU A 18 9.54 -0.63 14.52
N THR A 19 8.73 -1.24 13.66
CA THR A 19 9.21 -2.10 12.59
C THR A 19 10.10 -1.33 11.63
N ARG A 20 9.70 -0.11 11.23
CA ARG A 20 10.50 0.74 10.35
C ARG A 20 11.85 1.10 10.98
N LEU A 21 11.86 1.41 12.29
CA LEU A 21 13.06 1.77 13.02
C LEU A 21 14.05 0.60 13.17
N ARG A 22 13.54 -0.63 13.37
CA ARG A 22 14.36 -1.81 13.69
C ARG A 22 14.43 -2.85 12.58
N PHE A 23 14.01 -2.50 11.36
CA PHE A 23 13.80 -3.46 10.28
C PHE A 23 14.99 -4.39 10.04
N GLN A 24 16.20 -3.84 9.92
CA GLN A 24 17.41 -4.62 9.68
C GLN A 24 17.71 -5.61 10.81
N GLN A 25 17.47 -5.21 12.06
CA GLN A 25 17.65 -6.08 13.23
C GLN A 25 16.62 -7.21 13.24
N LEU A 26 15.36 -6.88 12.95
CA LEU A 26 14.26 -7.86 12.89
C LEU A 26 14.48 -8.90 11.80
N VAL A 27 14.94 -8.51 10.61
CA VAL A 27 15.26 -9.44 9.51
C VAL A 27 16.39 -10.40 9.92
N ARG A 28 17.47 -9.88 10.53
CA ARG A 28 18.60 -10.70 11.00
C ARG A 28 18.18 -11.66 12.10
N LEU A 29 17.43 -11.18 13.10
CA LEU A 29 16.90 -12.01 14.19
C LEU A 29 15.98 -13.10 13.67
N THR A 30 15.10 -12.77 12.74
CA THR A 30 14.14 -13.73 12.15
C THR A 30 14.88 -14.88 11.47
N GLY A 31 15.92 -14.58 10.69
CA GLY A 31 16.75 -15.60 10.05
C GLY A 31 17.52 -16.48 11.05
N LEU A 32 17.96 -15.93 12.17
CA LEU A 32 18.75 -16.63 13.19
C LEU A 32 17.90 -17.46 14.16
N THR A 33 16.73 -16.96 14.53
CA THR A 33 15.93 -17.51 15.65
C THR A 33 14.67 -18.23 15.20
N GLY A 34 14.31 -18.14 13.91
CA GLY A 34 13.04 -18.66 13.43
C GLY A 34 11.82 -17.88 13.94
N GLN A 35 12.03 -16.71 14.55
CA GLN A 35 10.98 -15.91 15.16
C GLN A 35 10.14 -15.19 14.11
N VAL A 36 8.81 -15.22 14.28
CA VAL A 36 7.88 -14.49 13.41
C VAL A 36 7.52 -13.16 14.05
N THR A 37 7.80 -12.07 13.34
CA THR A 37 7.44 -10.72 13.80
C THR A 37 6.24 -10.24 12.99
N VAL A 38 5.13 -9.94 13.66
CA VAL A 38 3.92 -9.41 13.04
C VAL A 38 3.92 -7.89 13.16
N VAL A 39 3.75 -7.22 12.04
CA VAL A 39 3.66 -5.77 11.94
C VAL A 39 2.20 -5.37 12.06
N VAL A 40 1.90 -4.49 12.99
CA VAL A 40 0.56 -3.97 13.24
C VAL A 40 0.47 -2.47 12.95
N ASP A 41 -0.69 -2.02 12.49
CA ASP A 41 -1.04 -0.61 12.35
C ASP A 41 -2.40 -0.38 13.03
N GLY A 42 -2.45 0.54 14.00
CA GLY A 42 -3.65 0.77 14.82
C GLY A 42 -4.20 -0.50 15.50
N GLY A 43 -3.33 -1.43 15.91
CA GLY A 43 -3.72 -2.72 16.51
C GLY A 43 -4.22 -3.77 15.52
N ARG A 44 -4.19 -3.48 14.21
CA ARG A 44 -4.55 -4.44 13.15
C ARG A 44 -3.28 -5.01 12.51
N PRO A 45 -3.13 -6.33 12.38
CA PRO A 45 -1.99 -6.93 11.69
C PRO A 45 -2.04 -6.63 10.19
N ILE A 46 -0.95 -6.10 9.65
CA ILE A 46 -0.83 -5.69 8.24
C ILE A 46 0.28 -6.42 7.48
N ALA A 47 1.31 -6.91 8.16
CA ALA A 47 2.40 -7.65 7.54
C ALA A 47 3.08 -8.60 8.55
N ALA A 48 3.95 -9.49 8.06
CA ALA A 48 4.79 -10.32 8.90
C ALA A 48 6.19 -10.48 8.29
N ILE A 49 7.21 -10.51 9.15
CA ILE A 49 8.58 -10.88 8.83
C ILE A 49 8.74 -12.34 9.27
N VAL A 50 9.02 -13.21 8.31
CA VAL A 50 9.13 -14.67 8.51
C VAL A 50 10.47 -15.19 7.99
N PRO A 51 10.98 -16.30 8.54
CA PRO A 51 12.15 -16.98 7.99
C PRO A 51 11.90 -17.44 6.56
N ALA A 52 12.86 -17.23 5.66
CA ALA A 52 12.72 -17.62 4.25
C ALA A 52 12.46 -19.13 4.05
N ALA A 53 13.02 -19.96 4.94
CA ALA A 53 12.82 -21.41 4.92
C ALA A 53 11.34 -21.82 5.12
N ASP A 54 10.55 -21.00 5.81
CA ASP A 54 9.13 -21.25 6.03
C ASP A 54 8.26 -20.89 4.81
N VAL A 55 8.78 -20.07 3.90
CA VAL A 55 8.10 -19.68 2.65
C VAL A 55 8.38 -20.71 1.54
N LEU A 56 9.55 -21.35 1.58
CA LEU A 56 9.98 -22.33 0.57
C LEU A 56 9.41 -23.73 0.80
N ARG A 57 8.77 -23.98 1.94
CA ARG A 57 8.03 -25.22 2.18
C ARG A 57 6.63 -25.08 1.57
N PRO A 58 6.23 -25.93 0.60
CA PRO A 58 4.86 -25.90 0.11
C PRO A 58 3.92 -26.15 1.30
N PRO A 59 2.82 -25.39 1.44
CA PRO A 59 1.86 -25.63 2.50
C PRO A 59 1.39 -27.10 2.40
N SER A 60 1.23 -27.78 3.54
CA SER A 60 0.40 -29.00 3.54
C SER A 60 -0.95 -28.67 2.92
N PRO A 61 -1.51 -29.57 2.10
CA PRO A 61 -2.78 -29.30 1.43
C PRO A 61 -3.80 -28.87 2.49
N PRO A 62 -4.46 -27.72 2.30
CA PRO A 62 -5.48 -27.28 3.24
C PRO A 62 -6.60 -28.32 3.30
N ASP A 63 -7.24 -28.44 4.47
CA ASP A 63 -8.56 -29.06 4.59
C ASP A 63 -9.48 -28.52 3.47
N PRO A 64 -10.39 -29.34 2.92
CA PRO A 64 -11.18 -28.99 1.74
C PRO A 64 -11.80 -27.59 1.89
N PRO A 65 -11.75 -26.75 0.84
CA PRO A 65 -12.10 -25.33 0.90
C PRO A 65 -13.61 -25.10 1.07
N GLY A 66 -14.11 -25.38 2.26
CA GLY A 66 -15.41 -24.94 2.72
C GLY A 66 -15.27 -23.53 3.31
N ARG A 67 -15.85 -22.53 2.64
CA ARG A 67 -16.19 -21.21 3.19
C ARG A 67 -15.05 -20.18 3.41
N SER A 68 -13.81 -20.57 3.70
CA SER A 68 -12.74 -19.61 4.06
C SER A 68 -12.01 -18.94 2.87
N GLY A 69 -11.87 -19.62 1.73
CA GLY A 69 -11.16 -19.06 0.56
C GLY A 69 -11.95 -18.02 -0.24
N ALA A 70 -13.27 -18.18 -0.32
CA ALA A 70 -14.17 -17.26 -1.03
C ALA A 70 -14.22 -15.87 -0.37
N GLY A 71 -14.16 -15.81 0.97
CA GLY A 71 -14.16 -14.55 1.71
C GLY A 71 -12.87 -13.73 1.55
N TRP A 72 -11.74 -14.39 1.28
CA TRP A 72 -10.47 -13.70 1.04
C TRP A 72 -10.45 -13.01 -0.33
N LEU A 73 -10.88 -13.70 -1.39
CA LEU A 73 -11.02 -13.12 -2.73
C LEU A 73 -11.98 -11.93 -2.74
N GLN A 74 -13.12 -12.05 -2.04
CA GLN A 74 -14.11 -10.98 -1.94
C GLN A 74 -13.58 -9.75 -1.16
N ARG A 75 -12.68 -9.97 -0.19
CA ARG A 75 -11.99 -8.88 0.53
C ARG A 75 -10.94 -8.19 -0.34
N ILE A 76 -10.17 -8.95 -1.13
CA ILE A 76 -9.20 -8.38 -2.08
C ILE A 76 -9.91 -7.52 -3.12
N GLU A 77 -11.03 -7.99 -3.68
CA GLU A 77 -11.79 -7.22 -4.66
C GLU A 77 -12.33 -5.92 -4.05
N LYS A 78 -12.87 -5.99 -2.82
CA LYS A 78 -13.34 -4.80 -2.10
C LYS A 78 -12.22 -3.80 -1.83
N VAL A 79 -11.04 -4.25 -1.42
CA VAL A 79 -9.87 -3.37 -1.23
C VAL A 79 -9.43 -2.75 -2.56
N ARG A 80 -9.47 -3.51 -3.65
CA ARG A 80 -9.15 -3.00 -4.98
C ARG A 80 -10.14 -1.92 -5.42
N ASP A 81 -11.42 -2.12 -5.19
CA ASP A 81 -12.46 -1.13 -5.49
C ASP A 81 -12.36 0.11 -4.59
N ASP A 82 -12.07 -0.06 -3.30
CA ASP A 82 -11.87 1.04 -2.37
C ASP A 82 -10.64 1.87 -2.73
N VAL A 83 -9.53 1.23 -3.10
CA VAL A 83 -8.32 1.93 -3.57
C VAL A 83 -8.59 2.65 -4.89
N ARG A 84 -9.32 2.03 -5.83
CA ARG A 84 -9.72 2.67 -7.10
C ARG A 84 -10.58 3.90 -6.85
N ARG A 85 -11.57 3.81 -5.95
CA ARG A 85 -12.43 4.93 -5.58
C ARG A 85 -11.66 6.04 -4.88
N GLN A 86 -10.79 5.70 -3.94
CA GLN A 86 -9.95 6.67 -3.24
C GLN A 86 -8.97 7.37 -4.19
N HIS A 87 -8.39 6.62 -5.14
CA HIS A 87 -7.49 7.18 -6.15
C HIS A 87 -8.26 8.10 -7.12
N ALA A 88 -9.46 7.71 -7.54
CA ALA A 88 -10.32 8.55 -8.36
C ALA A 88 -10.72 9.85 -7.64
N GLY A 89 -11.09 9.78 -6.36
CA GLY A 89 -11.41 10.96 -5.54
C GLY A 89 -10.21 11.90 -5.39
N ARG A 90 -9.02 11.38 -5.08
CA ARG A 90 -7.79 12.18 -5.00
C ARG A 90 -7.41 12.84 -6.33
N ILE A 91 -7.60 12.14 -7.44
CA ILE A 91 -7.35 12.70 -8.77
C ILE A 91 -8.35 13.82 -9.06
N GLN A 92 -9.62 13.64 -8.69
CA GLN A 92 -10.65 14.67 -8.86
C GLN A 92 -10.33 15.92 -8.02
N GLU A 93 -9.99 15.75 -6.74
CA GLU A 93 -9.57 16.85 -5.86
C GLU A 93 -8.35 17.60 -6.41
N LEU A 94 -7.33 16.88 -6.86
CA LEU A 94 -6.14 17.49 -7.46
C LEU A 94 -6.46 18.20 -8.77
N SER A 95 -7.34 17.63 -9.59
CA SER A 95 -7.78 18.25 -10.85
C SER A 95 -8.56 19.53 -10.59
N GLN A 96 -9.44 19.53 -9.58
CA GLN A 96 -10.17 20.71 -9.16
C GLN A 96 -9.23 21.80 -8.63
N ALA A 97 -8.28 21.45 -7.77
CA ALA A 97 -7.28 22.40 -7.26
C ALA A 97 -6.43 23.01 -8.39
N LEU A 98 -6.10 22.21 -9.42
CA LEU A 98 -5.42 22.71 -10.61
C LEU A 98 -6.31 23.64 -11.44
N ASP A 99 -7.59 23.33 -11.63
CA ASP A 99 -8.53 24.20 -12.35
C ASP A 99 -8.73 25.54 -11.62
N GLU A 100 -8.85 25.52 -10.29
CA GLU A 100 -8.93 26.73 -9.46
C GLU A 100 -7.65 27.58 -9.57
N ALA A 101 -6.48 26.95 -9.52
CA ALA A 101 -5.21 27.64 -9.70
C ALA A 101 -5.09 28.31 -11.09
N TRP A 102 -5.59 27.66 -12.14
CA TRP A 102 -5.64 28.25 -13.48
C TRP A 102 -6.60 29.43 -13.57
N GLN A 103 -7.77 29.36 -12.94
CA GLN A 103 -8.70 30.50 -12.88
C GLN A 103 -8.07 31.71 -12.17
N MET A 104 -7.35 31.48 -11.06
CA MET A 104 -6.64 32.54 -10.36
C MET A 104 -5.52 33.16 -11.22
N LEU A 105 -4.84 32.33 -12.02
CA LEU A 105 -3.81 32.79 -12.96
C LEU A 105 -4.42 33.66 -14.07
N ASP A 106 -5.54 33.21 -14.65
CA ASP A 106 -6.24 33.92 -15.73
C ASP A 106 -6.80 35.29 -15.28
N GLN A 107 -7.26 35.38 -14.03
CA GLN A 107 -7.72 36.65 -13.46
C GLN A 107 -6.59 37.69 -13.33
N ARG A 108 -5.36 37.24 -13.06
CA ARG A 108 -4.19 38.10 -12.88
C ARG A 108 -3.46 38.38 -14.19
N HIS A 109 -3.48 37.43 -15.11
CA HIS A 109 -2.78 37.49 -16.39
C HIS A 109 -3.72 37.08 -17.54
N PRO A 110 -4.53 38.04 -18.02
CA PRO A 110 -5.36 37.84 -19.20
C PRO A 110 -4.51 37.39 -20.40
N PRO A 111 -5.08 36.61 -21.33
CA PRO A 111 -4.34 36.11 -22.49
C PRO A 111 -3.69 37.24 -23.29
N GLY A 112 -2.42 37.06 -23.69
CA GLY A 112 -1.64 38.07 -24.41
C GLY A 112 -0.94 39.10 -23.53
N THR A 113 -1.13 39.05 -22.20
CA THR A 113 -0.46 39.97 -21.25
C THR A 113 0.96 39.50 -20.90
N ASP A 114 1.17 38.19 -20.82
CA ASP A 114 2.46 37.58 -20.46
C ASP A 114 2.76 36.35 -21.33
N ARG A 115 3.87 36.44 -22.08
CA ARG A 115 4.32 35.38 -22.98
C ARG A 115 4.71 34.08 -22.27
N HIS A 116 5.20 34.14 -21.02
CA HIS A 116 5.50 32.94 -20.23
C HIS A 116 4.22 32.21 -19.81
N VAL A 117 3.20 32.96 -19.38
CA VAL A 117 1.87 32.41 -19.05
C VAL A 117 1.20 31.82 -20.29
N ASP A 118 1.31 32.48 -21.44
CA ASP A 118 0.78 31.97 -22.69
C ASP A 118 1.47 30.67 -23.15
N ALA A 119 2.79 30.55 -22.96
CA ALA A 119 3.53 29.31 -23.23
C ALA A 119 3.09 28.16 -22.31
N LEU A 120 2.86 28.44 -21.02
CA LEU A 120 2.31 27.46 -20.08
C LEU A 120 0.89 27.02 -20.47
N ARG A 121 0.06 27.94 -20.94
CA ARG A 121 -1.30 27.65 -21.42
C ARG A 121 -1.28 26.75 -22.67
N ALA A 122 -0.31 26.93 -23.57
CA ALA A 122 -0.11 26.06 -24.72
C ALA A 122 0.30 24.64 -24.30
N ALA A 123 1.29 24.51 -23.43
CA ALA A 123 1.75 23.21 -22.92
C ALA A 123 0.64 22.43 -22.19
N GLN A 124 -0.20 23.12 -21.41
CA GLN A 124 -1.31 22.47 -20.72
C GLN A 124 -2.38 21.95 -21.69
N ARG A 125 -2.67 22.69 -22.77
CA ARG A 125 -3.61 22.24 -23.81
C ARG A 125 -3.11 20.97 -24.50
N ASP A 126 -1.81 20.88 -24.75
CA ASP A 126 -1.21 19.68 -25.35
C ASP A 126 -1.34 18.47 -24.43
N VAL A 127 -1.09 18.62 -23.13
CA VAL A 127 -1.27 17.54 -22.13
C VAL A 127 -2.73 17.08 -22.05
N ARG A 128 -3.70 18.01 -22.17
CA ARG A 128 -5.13 17.64 -22.20
C ARG A 128 -5.55 16.98 -23.52
N ARG A 129 -4.81 17.19 -24.61
CA ARG A 129 -5.09 16.59 -25.93
C ARG A 129 -4.51 15.18 -26.07
N THR A 130 -3.48 14.85 -25.30
CA THR A 130 -2.82 13.53 -25.33
C THR A 130 -3.43 12.50 -24.38
N ARG A 131 -4.40 12.90 -23.54
CA ARG A 131 -5.09 12.05 -22.58
C ARG A 131 -6.46 11.65 -23.11
#